data_AF-F4SY29-F1
#
_entry.id   AF-F4SY29-F1
#
_cell.length_a   1.000
_cell.length_b   1.000
_cell.length_c   1.000
_cell.angle_alpha   90.00
_cell.angle_beta   90.00
_cell.angle_gamma   90.00
#
_symmetry.space_group_name_H-M   'P 1'
#
loop_
_entity.id
_entity.type
_entity.pdbx_description
1 polymer ?
#
loop_
_entity_poly.entity_id
_entity_poly.type
_entity_poly.pdbx_seq_one_letter_code
_entity_poly.pdbx_strand_id
1 'polypeptide(L)'
;MPVPWPLETPPTGWLKCNGAAFSSEMYPKLAKAYPTNKLPDLRGEFIRGWDDGRGVDAGRALLSIQTGMLEKHRHIVVANDGYDTKDEWELA
;
A
#
# COMPACT_ATOMS: atom_id res chain seq x y z
N MET A 1 5.29 14.62 -6.27
CA MET A 1 4.40 13.45 -6.10
C MET A 1 5.27 12.20 -6.18
N PRO A 2 5.11 11.22 -5.26
CA PRO A 2 5.81 9.93 -5.37
C PRO A 2 5.48 9.26 -6.70
N VAL A 3 6.49 8.69 -7.37
CA VAL A 3 6.34 7.98 -8.64
C VAL A 3 6.81 6.54 -8.43
N PRO A 4 5.99 5.52 -8.75
CA PRO A 4 6.43 4.12 -8.69
C PRO A 4 7.66 3.91 -9.57
N TRP A 5 8.66 3.22 -9.03
CA TRP A 5 9.90 2.92 -9.75
C TRP A 5 10.22 1.43 -9.62
N PRO A 6 10.40 0.69 -10.74
CA PRO A 6 10.48 -0.77 -10.72
C PRO A 6 11.88 -1.32 -10.40
N LEU A 7 12.91 -0.46 -10.34
CA LEU A 7 14.29 -0.89 -10.06
C LEU A 7 14.72 -0.50 -8.65
N GLU A 8 15.72 -1.20 -8.12
CA GLU A 8 16.25 -0.91 -6.78
C GLU A 8 16.82 0.51 -6.68
N THR A 9 17.54 0.98 -7.69
CA THR A 9 18.17 2.30 -7.68
C THR A 9 17.32 3.29 -8.47
N PRO A 10 16.85 4.39 -7.85
CA PRO A 10 16.12 5.43 -8.56
C PRO A 10 17.05 6.20 -9.51
N PRO A 11 16.51 6.87 -10.54
CA PRO A 11 17.31 7.71 -11.42
C PRO A 11 17.97 8.86 -10.66
N THR A 12 19.06 9.40 -11.21
CA THR A 12 19.71 10.60 -10.66
C THR A 12 18.70 11.73 -10.49
N GLY A 13 18.76 12.42 -9.34
CA GLY A 13 17.83 13.49 -8.99
C GLY A 13 16.56 13.04 -8.27
N TRP A 14 16.35 11.73 -8.10
CA TRP A 14 15.26 11.17 -7.33
C TRP A 14 15.73 10.60 -6.00
N LEU A 15 14.85 10.64 -5.00
CA LEU A 15 15.08 10.08 -3.67
C LEU A 15 14.04 9.01 -3.38
N LYS A 16 14.45 7.95 -2.68
CA LYS A 16 13.54 6.89 -2.22
C LYS A 16 12.67 7.41 -1.07
N CYS A 17 11.36 7.16 -1.12
CA CYS A 17 10.46 7.41 0.01
C CYS A 17 10.61 6.31 1.08
N ASN A 18 11.71 6.33 1.82
CA ASN A 18 12.09 5.31 2.81
C ASN A 18 12.30 5.90 4.22
N GLY A 19 11.68 7.05 4.52
CA GLY A 19 11.84 7.71 5.82
C GLY A 19 13.14 8.49 6.01
N ALA A 20 14.05 8.50 5.02
CA ALA A 20 15.34 9.17 5.14
C ALA A 20 15.21 10.70 5.27
N ALA A 21 16.16 11.29 5.99
CA ALA A 21 16.37 12.73 5.97
C ALA A 21 17.02 13.17 4.65
N PHE A 22 16.81 14.42 4.27
CA PHE A 22 17.43 15.03 3.09
C PHE A 22 17.95 16.44 3.39
N SER A 23 18.88 16.94 2.57
CA SER A 23 19.41 18.30 2.69
C SER A 23 18.45 19.32 2.07
N SER A 24 18.02 20.30 2.85
CA SER A 24 17.20 21.43 2.36
C SER A 24 17.97 22.35 1.42
N GLU A 25 19.30 22.44 1.57
CA GLU A 25 20.18 23.22 0.69
C GLU A 25 20.25 22.59 -0.70
N MET A 26 20.37 21.26 -0.76
CA MET A 26 20.42 20.52 -2.02
C MET A 26 19.04 20.40 -2.67
N TYR A 27 17.97 20.32 -1.86
CA TYR A 27 16.60 20.11 -2.33
C TYR A 27 15.62 21.16 -1.76
N PRO A 28 15.77 22.47 -2.08
CA PRO A 28 14.97 23.54 -1.46
C PRO A 28 13.48 23.45 -1.79
N LYS A 29 13.15 23.00 -3.01
CA LYS A 29 11.75 22.77 -3.40
C LYS A 29 11.12 21.62 -2.61
N LEU A 30 11.92 20.59 -2.29
CA LEU A 30 11.45 19.46 -1.50
C LEU A 30 11.28 19.86 -0.03
N ALA A 31 12.18 20.67 0.52
CA ALA A 31 12.05 21.21 1.88
C ALA A 31 10.79 22.07 2.05
N LYS A 32 10.37 22.80 1.01
CA LYS A 32 9.08 23.52 1.03
C LYS A 32 7.88 22.58 1.11
N ALA A 33 7.96 21.41 0.47
CA ALA A 33 6.88 20.40 0.50
C ALA A 33 6.91 19.53 1.77
N TYR A 34 8.10 19.25 2.31
CA TYR A 34 8.33 18.47 3.53
C TYR A 34 9.22 19.25 4.50
N PRO A 35 8.63 20.18 5.30
CA PRO A 35 9.40 21.09 6.17
C PRO A 35 10.20 20.40 7.28
N THR A 36 9.90 19.14 7.59
CA THR A 36 10.64 18.32 8.55
C THR A 36 11.94 17.77 7.98
N ASN A 37 12.24 18.04 6.70
CA ASN A 37 13.39 17.52 5.97
C ASN A 37 13.51 15.99 5.99
N LYS A 38 12.37 15.30 6.10
CA LYS A 38 12.26 13.85 6.03
C LYS A 38 11.23 13.45 4.99
N LEU A 39 11.58 12.43 4.22
CA LEU A 39 10.65 11.79 3.29
C LEU A 39 9.67 10.90 4.06
N PRO A 40 8.45 10.68 3.54
CA PRO A 40 7.61 9.61 4.06
C PRO A 40 8.29 8.25 3.84
N ASP A 41 7.98 7.29 4.69
CA ASP A 41 8.32 5.88 4.44
C ASP A 41 7.10 5.20 3.82
N LEU A 42 7.21 4.81 2.56
CA LEU A 42 6.13 4.18 1.79
C LEU A 42 6.43 2.72 1.47
N ARG A 43 7.44 2.13 2.10
CA ARG A 43 7.80 0.73 1.86
C ARG A 43 6.72 -0.18 2.44
N GLY A 44 6.09 -0.99 1.59
CA GLY A 44 4.99 -1.88 1.99
C GLY A 44 3.63 -1.19 2.12
N GLU A 45 3.55 0.12 1.85
CA GLU A 45 2.32 0.89 1.99
C GLU A 45 1.61 1.06 0.64
N PHE A 46 0.27 1.08 0.69
CA PHE A 46 -0.55 1.45 -0.45
C PHE A 46 -0.99 2.92 -0.33
N ILE A 47 -0.74 3.70 -1.37
CA ILE A 47 -1.18 5.10 -1.42
C ILE A 47 -2.69 5.13 -1.69
N ARG A 48 -3.43 5.83 -0.83
CA ARG A 48 -4.84 6.17 -1.05
C ARG A 48 -4.97 7.69 -1.23
N GLY A 49 -5.91 8.10 -2.09
CA GLY A 49 -6.29 9.50 -2.22
C GLY A 49 -6.82 10.08 -0.91
N TRP A 50 -6.47 11.32 -0.62
CA TRP A 50 -7.06 12.05 0.50
C TRP A 50 -8.50 12.45 0.15
N ASP A 51 -9.41 12.38 1.13
CA ASP A 51 -10.83 12.63 0.92
C ASP A 51 -11.12 14.08 0.52
N ASP A 52 -10.37 15.03 1.07
CA ASP A 52 -10.44 16.47 0.76
C ASP A 52 -11.88 17.02 0.68
N GLY A 53 -12.76 16.55 1.57
CA GLY A 53 -14.14 17.02 1.68
C GLY A 53 -15.17 16.28 0.80
N ARG A 54 -14.78 15.21 0.10
CA ARG A 54 -15.74 14.37 -0.66
C ARG A 54 -16.69 13.59 0.25
N GLY A 55 -16.28 13.30 1.49
CA GLY A 55 -17.09 12.62 2.51
C GLY A 55 -17.06 11.09 2.46
N VAL A 56 -16.19 10.49 1.64
CA VAL A 56 -16.06 9.03 1.52
C VAL A 56 -15.12 8.45 2.58
N ASP A 57 -14.05 9.19 2.93
CA ASP A 57 -13.07 8.82 3.97
C ASP A 57 -12.78 10.04 4.89
N ALA A 58 -13.85 10.66 5.39
CA ALA A 58 -13.83 11.97 6.08
C ALA A 58 -13.00 12.00 7.38
N GLY A 59 -12.74 10.84 8.00
CA GLY A 59 -11.95 10.73 9.23
C GLY A 59 -10.43 10.64 9.00
N ARG A 60 -9.98 10.56 7.75
CA ARG A 60 -8.57 10.31 7.43
C ARG A 60 -7.73 11.59 7.41
N ALA A 61 -6.66 11.57 8.20
CA ALA A 61 -5.60 12.59 8.13
C ALA A 61 -4.58 12.29 7.03
N LEU A 62 -3.97 13.34 6.46
CA LEU A 62 -2.83 13.21 5.55
C LEU A 62 -1.68 12.44 6.23
N LEU A 63 -1.03 11.55 5.46
CA LEU A 63 0.08 10.70 5.92
C LEU A 63 -0.27 9.74 7.08
N SER A 64 -1.56 9.54 7.40
CA SER A 64 -1.98 8.51 8.35
C SER A 64 -1.91 7.11 7.74
N ILE A 65 -1.50 6.14 8.56
CA ILE A 65 -1.44 4.72 8.20
C ILE A 65 -2.82 4.09 8.44
N GLN A 66 -3.21 3.14 7.60
CA GLN A 66 -4.34 2.27 7.86
C GLN A 66 -3.92 0.82 7.63
N THR A 67 -4.24 -0.05 8.58
CA THR A 67 -4.09 -1.49 8.42
C THR A 67 -5.04 -2.03 7.36
N GLY A 68 -4.74 -3.22 6.84
CA GLY A 68 -5.70 -3.95 6.01
C GLY A 68 -7.04 -4.14 6.72
N MET A 69 -8.14 -4.00 5.98
CA MET A 69 -9.49 -4.27 6.47
C MET A 69 -10.19 -5.22 5.51
N LEU A 70 -10.85 -6.22 6.08
CA LEU A 70 -11.76 -7.10 5.35
C LEU A 70 -13.17 -6.73 5.79
N GLU A 71 -14.01 -6.41 4.81
CA GLU A 71 -15.43 -6.19 5.07
C GLU A 71 -16.07 -7.45 5.66
N LYS A 72 -17.03 -7.25 6.55
CA LYS A 72 -17.78 -8.36 7.12
C LYS A 72 -18.56 -9.05 6.01
N HIS A 73 -18.31 -10.34 5.81
CA HIS A 73 -19.01 -11.17 4.83
C HIS A 73 -19.25 -12.57 5.38
N ARG A 74 -20.09 -13.35 4.68
CA ARG A 74 -20.41 -14.74 5.03
C ARG A 74 -20.32 -15.62 3.80
N HIS A 75 -19.90 -16.87 3.99
CA HIS A 75 -19.95 -17.91 2.97
C HIS A 75 -21.08 -18.88 3.27
N ILE A 76 -21.74 -19.37 2.22
CA ILE A 76 -22.62 -20.53 2.32
C ILE A 76 -21.70 -21.75 2.20
N VAL A 77 -21.61 -22.53 3.28
CA VAL A 77 -20.93 -23.83 3.22
C VAL A 77 -21.94 -24.82 2.70
N VAL A 78 -21.77 -25.28 1.46
CA VAL A 78 -22.48 -26.46 0.95
C VAL A 78 -21.64 -27.65 1.38
N ALA A 79 -22.18 -28.52 2.24
CA ALA A 79 -21.55 -29.79 2.49
C ALA A 79 -21.62 -30.59 1.19
N ASN A 80 -20.46 -30.87 0.58
CA ASN A 80 -20.40 -31.83 -0.50
C ASN A 80 -20.48 -33.21 0.15
N ASP A 81 -21.68 -33.80 0.16
CA ASP A 81 -21.94 -35.16 0.60
C ASP A 81 -21.57 -36.20 -0.49
N GLY A 82 -21.04 -35.75 -1.63
CA GLY A 82 -20.80 -36.56 -2.82
C GLY A 82 -19.41 -37.18 -3.01
N TYR A 83 -18.52 -37.20 -2.00
CA TYR A 83 -17.22 -37.89 -2.12
C TYR A 83 -17.06 -39.01 -1.09
N ASP A 84 -17.69 -40.16 -1.38
CA ASP A 84 -17.24 -41.47 -0.87
C ASP A 84 -17.35 -42.56 -1.97
N THR A 85 -17.20 -42.18 -3.24
CA THR A 85 -16.96 -43.16 -4.29
C THR A 85 -15.45 -43.38 -4.40
N LYS A 86 -14.99 -44.54 -3.92
CA LYS A 86 -13.59 -45.01 -3.98
C LYS A 86 -13.12 -45.38 -5.40
N ASP A 87 -13.76 -44.85 -6.44
CA ASP A 87 -13.58 -45.30 -7.83
C ASP A 87 -12.42 -44.60 -8.56
N GLU A 88 -11.58 -43.85 -7.86
CA GLU A 88 -10.36 -43.28 -8.44
C GLU A 88 -9.14 -44.02 -7.89
N TRP A 89 -8.29 -44.53 -8.81
CA TRP A 89 -6.94 -45.13 -8.65
C TRP A 89 -6.73 -46.63 -8.93
N GLU A 90 -7.53 -47.30 -9.76
CA GLU A 90 -7.01 -48.45 -10.55
C GLU A 90 -6.25 -47.90 -11.77
N LEU A 91 -5.00 -47.50 -11.56
CA LEU A 91 -4.06 -47.18 -12.64
C LEU A 91 -3.51 -48.50 -13.22
N ALA A 92 -3.89 -48.81 -14.47
CA ALA A 92 -3.25 -49.84 -15.29
C ALA A 92 -1.90 -49.36 -15.85
#